data_AF-A0A231VNS8-F1
#
_entry.id   AF-A0A231VNS8-F1
#
_cell.length_a   1.000
_cell.length_b   1.000
_cell.length_c   1.000
_cell.angle_alpha   90.00
_cell.angle_beta   90.00
_cell.angle_gamma   90.00
#
_symmetry.space_group_name_H-M   'P 1'
#
loop_
_entity.id
_entity.type
_entity.pdbx_description
1 polymer ?
#
loop_
_entity_poly.entity_id
_entity_poly.type
_entity_poly.pdbx_seq_one_letter_code
_entity_poly.pdbx_strand_id
1 'polypeptide(L)' 'NVNEVIANLCRQLDGSVTILPNDDVNHSQSSNDTFPTAMNISAITSILKLKPAIEHLIAVLKEKQKQYWNVVKIG' A
#
# COMPACT_ATOMS: atom_id res chain seq x y z
N ASN A 1 9.55 9.65 12.99
CA ASN A 1 8.30 10.27 12.50
C ASN A 1 7.05 9.53 13.02
N VAL A 2 6.79 8.28 12.57
CA VAL A 2 5.60 7.52 13.03
C VAL A 2 5.65 7.23 14.53
N ASN A 3 6.83 6.90 15.06
CA ASN A 3 7.00 6.61 16.49
C ASN A 3 6.59 7.80 17.38
N GLU A 4 6.99 9.04 17.04
CA GLU A 4 6.59 10.23 17.80
C GLU A 4 5.10 10.55 17.62
N VAL A 5 4.52 10.30 16.44
CA VAL A 5 3.08 10.48 16.22
C VAL A 5 2.27 9.54 17.10
N ILE A 6 2.63 8.25 17.15
CA ILE A 6 1.96 7.25 17.99
C ILE A 6 2.11 7.61 19.48
N ALA A 7 3.33 7.92 19.93
CA ALA A 7 3.57 8.31 21.32
C ALA A 7 2.77 9.55 21.73
N ASN A 8 2.69 10.56 20.87
CA ASN A 8 1.88 11.75 21.13
C ASN A 8 0.38 11.46 21.13
N LEU A 9 -0.09 10.59 20.23
CA LEU A 9 -1.49 10.17 20.21
C LEU A 9 -1.87 9.44 21.50
N CYS A 10 -1.03 8.53 22.00
CA CYS A 10 -1.24 7.86 23.29
C CYS A 10 -1.40 8.87 24.43
N ARG A 11 -0.53 9.88 24.50
CA ARG A 11 -0.61 10.95 25.51
C ARG A 11 -1.89 11.81 25.38
N GLN A 12 -2.38 12.03 24.15
CA GLN A 12 -3.62 12.76 23.93
C GLN A 12 -4.85 11.95 24.37
N LEU A 13 -4.82 10.63 24.19
CA LEU A 13 -5.89 9.72 24.62
C LEU A 13 -5.90 9.53 26.14
N ASP A 14 -4.73 9.43 26.76
CA ASP A 14 -4.56 9.35 28.20
C ASP A 14 -3.31 10.12 28.64
N GLY A 15 -3.53 11.27 29.25
CA GLY A 15 -2.45 12.16 29.73
C GLY A 15 -1.67 11.59 30.92
N SER A 16 -2.13 10.50 31.54
CA SER A 16 -1.41 9.84 32.64
C SER A 16 -0.35 8.84 32.16
N VAL A 17 -0.44 8.39 30.90
CA VAL A 17 0.48 7.41 30.32
C VAL A 17 1.66 8.12 29.66
N THR A 18 2.87 7.66 29.97
CA THR A 18 4.11 8.11 29.31
C THR A 18 4.58 7.00 28.37
N ILE A 19 4.59 7.29 27.06
CA ILE A 19 5.12 6.42 26.00
C ILE A 19 6.31 7.13 25.35
N LEU A 20 7.46 6.49 25.32
CA LEU A 20 8.68 6.95 24.68
C LEU A 20 8.75 6.40 23.24
N PRO A 21 8.98 7.26 22.22
CA PRO A 21 8.98 6.82 20.82
C PRO A 21 9.94 5.67 20.50
N ASN A 22 11.15 5.68 21.08
CA ASN A 22 12.15 4.66 20.79
C ASN A 22 12.05 3.45 21.72
N ASP A 23 11.90 3.71 23.02
CA ASP A 23 11.98 2.66 24.04
C ASP A 23 10.70 1.81 24.10
N ASP A 24 9.55 2.42 23.78
CA ASP A 24 8.24 1.74 23.84
C ASP A 24 7.66 1.45 22.44
N VAL A 25 7.52 2.47 21.57
CA VAL A 25 6.86 2.28 20.26
C VAL A 25 7.72 1.46 19.30
N ASN A 26 9.03 1.75 19.28
CA ASN A 26 10.01 1.04 18.45
C ASN A 26 10.71 -0.09 19.22
N HIS A 27 10.11 -0.58 20.31
CA HIS A 27 10.74 -1.61 21.12
C HIS A 27 10.99 -2.88 20.29
N SER A 28 12.22 -3.40 20.36
CA SER A 28 12.68 -4.56 19.58
C SER A 28 12.60 -4.39 18.05
N GLN A 29 12.52 -3.15 17.57
CA GLN A 29 12.47 -2.82 16.15
C GLN A 29 13.67 -1.97 15.73
N SER A 30 14.00 -2.02 14.45
CA SER A 30 14.96 -1.12 13.81
C SER A 30 14.35 -0.53 12.56
N SER A 31 14.62 0.74 12.28
CA SER A 31 14.22 1.39 11.02
C SER A 31 14.69 0.62 9.79
N ASN A 32 15.83 -0.07 9.89
CA ASN A 32 16.39 -0.86 8.79
C ASN A 32 15.53 -2.08 8.44
N ASP A 33 14.67 -2.53 9.35
CA ASP A 33 13.78 -3.69 9.15
C ASP A 33 12.32 -3.24 8.98
N THR A 34 11.87 -2.27 9.78
CA THR A 34 10.47 -1.82 9.78
C THR A 34 10.10 -1.01 8.55
N PHE A 35 10.99 -0.13 8.05
CA PHE A 35 10.72 0.63 6.83
C PHE A 35 10.57 -0.26 5.59
N PRO A 36 11.53 -1.14 5.25
CA PRO A 36 11.36 -2.01 4.08
C PRO A 36 10.21 -2.99 4.25
N THR A 37 9.91 -3.45 5.47
CA THR A 37 8.72 -4.27 5.74
C THR A 37 7.43 -3.51 5.42
N ALA A 38 7.27 -2.28 5.92
CA ALA A 38 6.11 -1.45 5.62
C ALA A 38 5.98 -1.15 4.12
N MET A 39 7.11 -0.91 3.43
CA MET A 39 7.15 -0.72 1.98
C MET A 39 6.63 -1.96 1.23
N ASN A 40 7.06 -3.16 1.62
CA ASN A 40 6.60 -4.41 1.01
C ASN A 40 5.10 -4.64 1.24
N ILE A 41 4.59 -4.36 2.44
CA ILE A 41 3.15 -4.43 2.75
C ILE A 41 2.36 -3.46 1.85
N SER A 42 2.84 -2.22 1.69
CA SER A 42 2.21 -1.22 0.83
C SER A 42 2.21 -1.62 -0.64
N ALA A 43 3.33 -2.18 -1.13
CA ALA A 43 3.45 -2.69 -2.49
C ALA A 43 2.45 -3.82 -2.76
N ILE A 44 2.36 -4.82 -1.87
CA ILE A 44 1.39 -5.92 -1.98
C ILE A 44 -0.04 -5.38 -1.98
N THR A 45 -0.36 -4.48 -1.05
CA THR A 45 -1.69 -3.86 -0.97
C THR A 45 -2.06 -3.12 -2.26
N SER A 46 -1.08 -2.46 -2.88
CA SER A 46 -1.27 -1.74 -4.14
C SER A 46 -1.46 -2.70 -5.31
N ILE A 47 -0.68 -3.78 -5.38
CA ILE A 47 -0.78 -4.82 -6.42
C ILE A 47 -2.16 -5.50 -6.36
N LEU A 48 -2.67 -5.79 -5.16
CA LEU A 48 -4.00 -6.39 -4.99
C LEU A 48 -5.12 -5.51 -5.57
N LYS A 49 -4.95 -4.19 -5.58
CA LYS A 49 -5.88 -3.25 -6.23
C LYS A 49 -5.64 -3.12 -7.73
N LEU A 50 -4.37 -3.14 -8.15
CA LEU A 50 -3.97 -2.96 -9.55
C LEU A 50 -4.36 -4.17 -10.41
N LYS A 51 -4.19 -5.39 -9.89
CA LYS A 51 -4.41 -6.62 -10.65
C LYS A 51 -5.83 -6.73 -11.23
N PRO A 52 -6.92 -6.53 -10.46
CA PRO A 52 -8.27 -6.54 -11.03
C PRO A 52 -8.51 -5.47 -12.11
N ALA A 53 -7.91 -4.29 -11.96
CA ALA A 53 -8.02 -3.22 -12.95
C ALA A 53 -7.34 -3.60 -14.28
N ILE A 54 -6.17 -4.25 -14.22
CA ILE A 54 -5.47 -4.78 -15.39
C ILE A 54 -6.27 -5.93 -16.02
N GLU A 55 -6.81 -6.84 -15.20
CA GLU A 55 -7.63 -7.95 -15.70
C GLU A 55 -8.88 -7.43 -16.43
N HIS A 56 -9.53 -6.40 -15.89
CA HIS A 56 -10.65 -5.72 -16.55
C HIS A 56 -10.23 -5.07 -17.87
N LEU A 57 -9.12 -4.33 -17.89
CA LEU A 57 -8.59 -3.72 -19.11
C LEU A 57 -8.32 -4.78 -20.19
N ILE A 58 -7.68 -5.90 -19.82
CA ILE A 58 -7.41 -7.01 -20.73
C ILE A 58 -8.72 -7.60 -21.27
N ALA A 59 -9.72 -7.79 -20.42
CA ALA A 59 -11.02 -8.33 -20.83
C ALA A 59 -11.71 -7.43 -21.87
N VAL A 60 -11.75 -6.12 -21.62
CA VAL A 60 -12.35 -5.14 -22.54
C VAL A 60 -11.58 -5.09 -23.86
N LEU A 61 -10.24 -5.09 -23.82
CA LEU A 61 -9.43 -5.10 -25.04
C LEU A 61 -9.68 -6.36 -25.87
N LYS A 62 -9.81 -7.54 -25.24
CA LYS A 62 -10.16 -8.79 -25.92
C LYS A 62 -11.55 -8.74 -26.55
N GLU A 63 -12.52 -8.11 -25.90
CA GLU A 63 -13.86 -7.91 -26.46
C GLU A 63 -13.79 -7.02 -27.71
N LYS A 64 -13.09 -5.88 -27.63
CA LYS A 64 -12.93 -4.96 -28.77
C LYS A 64 -12.13 -5.58 -29.91
N GLN A 65 -11.12 -6.38 -29.60
CA GLN A 65 -10.39 -7.17 -30.59
C GLN A 65 -11.34 -8.07 -31.39
N LYS A 66 -12.24 -8.81 -30.72
CA LYS A 66 -13.23 -9.66 -31.40
C LYS A 66 -14.21 -8.83 -32.21
N GLN A 67 -14.70 -7.72 -31.66
CA GLN A 67 -15.66 -6.83 -32.32
C GLN A 67 -15.10 -6.28 -33.63
N TYR A 68 -13.83 -5.90 -33.66
CA TYR A 68 -13.21 -5.24 -34.81
C TYR A 68 -12.37 -6.17 -35.69
N TRP A 69 -12.46 -7.49 -35.48
CA TRP A 69 -11.64 -8.46 -36.20
C TRP A 69 -11.73 -8.34 -37.73
N ASN A 70 -12.91 -8.02 -38.24
CA ASN A 70 -13.17 -7.90 -39.68
C ASN A 70 -13.08 -6.46 -40.22
N VAL A 71 -12.64 -5.50 -39.40
CA VAL A 71 -12.49 -4.10 -39.83
C VAL A 71 -11.12 -3.90 -40.46
N VAL A 72 -11.11 -3.64 -41.77
CA VAL A 72 -9.87 -3.38 -42.52
C VAL A 72 -9.36 -1.98 -42.22
N LYS A 73 -8.05 -1.86 -41.95
CA LYS A 73 -7.33 -0.59 -41.77
C LYS A 73 -5.97 -0.65 -42.44
N ILE A 74 -5.43 0.51 -42.80
CA ILE A 74 -4.00 0.65 -43.10
C ILE A 74 -3.21 0.57 -41.78
N GLY A 75 -1.99 0.01 -41.84
CA GLY A 75 -1.10 -0.23 -40.69
C GLY A 75 -0.87 1.00 -39.85
#